data_AF-A0A355D6V0-F1
#
_entry.id   AF-A0A355D6V0-F1
#
_cell.length_a   1.000
_cell.length_b   1.000
_cell.length_c   1.000
_cell.angle_alpha   90.00
_cell.angle_beta   90.00
_cell.angle_gamma   90.00
#
_symmetry.space_group_name_H-M   'P 1'
#
loop_
_entity.id
_entity.type
_entity.pdbx_description
1 polymer ?
#
loop_
_entity_poly.entity_id
_entity_poly.type
_entity_poly.pdbx_seq_one_letter_code
_entity_poly.pdbx_strand_id
1 'polypeptide(L)'
;MYSNIEKYKFFKYKGKMYDVFEMNFENKNFKCARYFKDGLMICIINSNLTKSEKSKKLHKLIKSKRFKNGFTSILSLKQQYAKFM
;
A
#
# COMPACT_ATOMS: atom_id res chain seq x y z
N MET A 1 -7.80 6.02 -14.82
CA MET A 1 -6.78 5.26 -15.57
C MET A 1 -6.23 4.15 -14.67
N TYR A 2 -6.09 2.94 -15.22
CA TYR A 2 -5.77 1.72 -14.48
C TYR A 2 -4.42 1.84 -13.75
N SER A 3 -4.41 1.60 -12.44
CA SER A 3 -3.16 1.39 -11.72
C SER A 3 -2.60 0.03 -12.13
N ASN A 4 -1.66 0.04 -13.08
CA ASN A 4 -0.92 -1.15 -13.48
C ASN A 4 -0.03 -1.60 -12.32
N ILE A 5 -0.11 -2.88 -11.95
CA ILE A 5 0.85 -3.50 -11.04
C ILE A 5 2.18 -3.54 -11.78
N GLU A 6 3.12 -2.71 -11.36
CA GLU A 6 4.45 -2.66 -11.98
C GLU A 6 5.35 -3.77 -11.44
N LYS A 7 5.19 -4.12 -10.16
CA LYS A 7 6.04 -5.13 -9.53
C LYS A 7 5.40 -5.79 -8.32
N TYR A 8 5.46 -7.12 -8.27
CA TYR A 8 5.16 -7.90 -7.07
C TYR A 8 6.44 -8.32 -6.36
N LYS A 9 6.46 -8.21 -5.03
CA LYS A 9 7.60 -8.60 -4.18
C LYS A 9 7.14 -9.09 -2.82
N PHE A 10 8.01 -9.87 -2.19
CA PHE A 10 7.91 -10.18 -0.78
C PHE A 10 8.73 -9.23 0.07
N PHE A 11 8.19 -8.86 1.23
CA PHE A 11 8.91 -8.10 2.25
C PHE A 11 8.97 -8.89 3.55
N LYS A 12 10.19 -9.19 4.01
CA LYS A 12 10.41 -9.91 5.28
C LYS A 12 10.48 -8.92 6.44
N TYR A 13 9.62 -9.09 7.43
CA TYR A 13 9.64 -8.31 8.67
C TYR A 13 9.43 -9.19 9.90
N LYS A 14 10.39 -9.14 10.83
CA LYS A 14 10.39 -9.95 12.07
C LYS A 14 10.08 -11.44 11.83
N GLY A 15 10.71 -12.01 10.80
CA GLY A 15 10.54 -13.41 10.42
C GLY A 15 9.27 -13.74 9.64
N LYS A 16 8.34 -12.79 9.46
CA LYS A 16 7.13 -12.96 8.64
C LYS A 16 7.29 -12.37 7.25
N MET A 17 6.74 -13.04 6.24
CA MET A 17 6.71 -12.57 4.85
C MET A 17 5.39 -11.82 4.60
N TYR A 18 5.47 -10.74 3.84
CA TYR A 18 4.32 -9.91 3.46
C TYR A 18 4.32 -9.67 1.96
N ASP A 19 3.14 -9.75 1.36
CA ASP A 19 2.91 -9.44 -0.05
C ASP A 19 2.98 -7.94 -0.27
N VAL A 20 3.76 -7.51 -1.26
CA VAL A 20 3.90 -6.11 -1.64
C VAL A 20 3.66 -5.95 -3.13
N PHE A 21 2.68 -5.13 -3.47
CA PHE A 21 2.42 -4.66 -4.83
C PHE A 21 2.94 -3.23 -4.96
N GLU A 22 3.92 -3.05 -5.85
CA GLU A 22 4.33 -1.74 -6.32
C GLU A 22 3.44 -1.36 -7.51
N MET A 23 2.72 -0.25 -7.37
CA MET A 23 1.82 0.24 -8.42
C MET A 23 2.16 1.70 -8.69
N ASN A 24 2.07 2.10 -9.96
CA ASN A 24 2.17 3.49 -10.32
C ASN A 24 0.83 4.16 -10.05
N PHE A 25 0.85 5.19 -9.21
CA PHE A 25 -0.31 6.02 -8.97
C PHE A 25 -0.01 7.41 -9.50
N GLU A 26 -0.84 7.88 -10.43
CA GLU A 26 -0.83 9.27 -10.93
C GLU A 26 -0.99 10.27 -9.77
N ASN A 27 -1.74 9.87 -8.74
CA ASN A 27 -1.86 10.64 -7.52
C ASN A 27 -0.56 10.58 -6.70
N LYS A 28 0.25 11.64 -6.80
CA LYS A 28 1.49 11.83 -6.04
C LYS A 28 1.31 11.84 -4.51
N ASN A 29 0.10 12.06 -4.01
CA ASN A 29 -0.19 12.03 -2.57
C ASN A 29 -0.34 10.60 -2.04
N PHE A 30 -0.66 9.62 -2.91
CA PHE A 30 -0.68 8.24 -2.51
C PHE A 30 0.75 7.73 -2.33
N LYS A 31 1.07 7.29 -1.12
CA LYS A 31 2.40 6.76 -0.82
C LYS A 31 2.36 5.25 -0.58
N CYS A 32 1.43 4.77 0.24
CA CYS A 32 1.32 3.35 0.57
C CYS A 32 0.00 3.04 1.30
N ALA A 33 -0.51 1.82 1.13
CA ALA A 33 -1.69 1.30 1.82
C ALA A 33 -1.48 -0.18 2.20
N ARG A 34 -2.36 -0.72 3.03
CA ARG A 34 -2.44 -2.15 3.31
C ARG A 34 -3.90 -2.60 3.32
N TYR A 35 -4.16 -3.83 2.97
CA TYR A 35 -5.45 -4.48 3.14
C TYR A 35 -5.25 -5.94 3.54
N PHE A 36 -6.28 -6.53 4.14
CA PHE A 36 -6.28 -7.94 4.49
C PHE A 36 -7.22 -8.67 3.54
N LYS A 37 -6.75 -9.78 2.98
CA LYS A 37 -7.55 -10.69 2.16
C LYS A 37 -7.23 -12.12 2.59
N ASP A 38 -8.25 -12.90 2.93
CA ASP A 38 -8.10 -14.30 3.34
C ASP A 38 -7.07 -14.51 4.47
N GLY A 39 -7.02 -13.58 5.43
CA GLY A 39 -6.06 -13.60 6.53
C GLY A 39 -4.63 -13.14 6.18
N LEU A 40 -4.35 -12.86 4.91
CA LEU A 40 -3.07 -12.36 4.42
C LEU A 40 -3.06 -10.84 4.39
N MET A 41 -2.00 -10.24 4.91
CA MET A 41 -1.80 -8.79 4.83
C MET A 41 -1.07 -8.44 3.54
N ILE A 42 -1.78 -7.74 2.65
CA ILE A 42 -1.26 -7.26 1.38
C ILE A 42 -0.92 -5.77 1.51
N CYS A 43 0.29 -5.40 1.14
CA CYS A 43 0.76 -4.03 1.12
C CYS A 43 0.76 -3.51 -0.33
N ILE A 44 0.31 -2.27 -0.50
CA ILE A 44 0.38 -1.55 -1.77
C ILE A 44 1.30 -0.35 -1.56
N ILE A 45 2.24 -0.13 -2.46
CA ILE A 45 3.18 0.98 -2.37
C ILE A 45 3.34 1.69 -3.71
N ASN A 46 3.48 3.02 -3.67
CA ASN A 46 3.72 3.78 -4.88
C ASN A 46 5.10 3.44 -5.46
N SER A 47 5.15 3.07 -6.73
CA SER A 47 6.40 2.72 -7.42
C SER A 47 7.35 3.91 -7.55
N ASN A 48 6.84 5.14 -7.54
CA ASN A 48 7.61 6.38 -7.62
C ASN A 48 8.47 6.67 -6.37
N LEU A 49 8.28 5.92 -5.28
CA LEU A 49 9.10 6.06 -4.07
C LEU A 49 10.49 5.45 -4.24
N THR A 50 11.50 6.05 -3.61
CA THR A 50 12.84 5.46 -3.55
C THR A 50 12.84 4.15 -2.74
N LYS A 51 13.84 3.28 -2.95
CA LYS A 51 13.98 2.02 -2.19
C LYS A 51 13.98 2.24 -0.68
N SER A 52 14.65 3.30 -0.21
CA SER A 52 14.72 3.65 1.22
C SER A 52 13.36 4.07 1.78
N GLU A 53 12.62 4.92 1.05
CA GLU A 53 11.27 5.32 1.44
C GLU A 53 10.29 4.14 1.42
N LYS A 54 10.41 3.25 0.43
CA LYS A 54 9.61 2.03 0.34
C LYS A 54 9.78 1.18 1.58
N SER A 55 11.02 0.91 1.97
CA SER A 55 11.34 0.12 3.17
C SER A 55 10.79 0.79 4.44
N LYS A 56 11.09 2.08 4.67
CA LYS A 56 10.61 2.82 5.85
C LYS A 56 9.08 2.79 5.97
N LYS A 57 8.37 2.94 4.84
CA LYS A 57 6.91 2.91 4.80
C LYS A 57 6.34 1.52 5.07
N LEU A 58 6.91 0.46 4.47
CA LEU A 58 6.50 -0.91 4.75
C LEU A 58 6.70 -1.25 6.23
N HIS A 59 7.86 -0.92 6.80
CA HIS A 59 8.11 -1.09 8.23
C HIS A 59 7.06 -0.37 9.09
N LYS A 60 6.73 0.89 8.75
CA LYS A 60 5.71 1.67 9.47
C LYS A 60 4.31 1.08 9.31
N LEU A 61 3.94 0.65 8.11
CA LEU A 61 2.66 0.01 7.78
C LEU A 61 2.48 -1.30 8.55
N ILE A 62 3.50 -2.16 8.57
CA ILE A 62 3.45 -3.46 9.26
C ILE A 62 3.48 -3.26 10.77
N LYS A 63 4.30 -2.32 11.29
CA LYS A 63 4.39 -2.02 12.73
C LYS A 63 3.10 -1.39 13.27
N SER A 64 2.32 -0.68 12.44
CA SER A 64 1.11 0.01 12.89
C SER A 64 0.03 -1.01 13.32
N LYS A 65 -0.09 -1.25 14.62
CA LYS A 65 -1.18 -2.06 15.23
C LYS A 65 -2.55 -1.37 15.17
N ARG A 66 -2.58 -0.03 14.99
CA ARG A 66 -3.83 0.74 14.94
C ARG A 66 -4.26 1.00 13.50
N PHE A 67 -5.52 0.71 13.21
CA PHE A 67 -6.29 1.35 12.14
C PHE A 67 -6.48 2.84 12.51
N LYS A 68 -5.42 3.65 12.42
CA LYS A 68 -5.61 5.10 12.42
C LYS A 68 -6.04 5.48 11.02
N ASN A 69 -7.23 6.08 10.93
CA ASN A 69 -7.93 6.66 9.76
C ASN A 69 -7.12 7.70 8.95
N GLY A 70 -5.81 7.52 8.80
CA GLY A 70 -4.93 8.30 7.91
C GLY A 70 -4.20 7.41 6.88
N PHE A 71 -4.50 6.11 6.85
CA PHE A 71 -4.19 5.24 5.72
C PHE A 71 -5.53 4.95 5.05
N THR A 72 -5.75 5.58 3.89
CA THR A 72 -6.96 5.49 3.08
C THR A 72 -7.40 4.02 3.00
N SER A 73 -8.50 3.67 3.66
CA SER A 73 -9.16 2.38 3.48
C SER A 73 -9.48 2.22 1.99
N ILE A 74 -9.47 1.00 1.45
CA ILE A 74 -9.91 0.77 0.06
C ILE A 74 -11.32 1.33 -0.18
N LEU A 75 -12.16 1.41 0.85
CA LEU A 75 -13.45 2.11 0.81
C LEU A 75 -13.30 3.61 0.55
N SER A 76 -12.35 4.30 1.18
CA SER A 76 -12.04 5.70 0.87
C SER A 76 -11.28 5.88 -0.45
N LEU A 77 -10.53 4.88 -0.94
CA LEU A 77 -10.01 4.87 -2.31
C LEU A 77 -11.17 4.71 -3.30
N LYS A 78 -12.02 3.69 -3.17
CA LYS A 78 -13.21 3.50 -4.01
C LYS A 78 -14.15 4.72 -3.97
N GLN A 79 -14.38 5.33 -2.81
CA GLN A 79 -15.18 6.58 -2.69
C GLN A 79 -14.47 7.82 -3.24
N GLN A 80 -13.13 7.94 -3.11
CA GLN A 80 -12.40 9.01 -3.79
C GLN A 80 -12.46 8.84 -5.31
N TYR A 81 -12.30 7.62 -5.82
CA TYR A 81 -12.39 7.34 -7.26
C TYR A 81 -13.83 7.44 -7.80
N ALA A 82 -14.85 7.15 -6.99
CA ALA A 82 -16.27 7.31 -7.38
C ALA A 82 -16.75 8.78 -7.41
N LYS A 83 -16.05 9.72 -6.74
CA LYS A 83 -16.35 11.16 -6.79
C LYS A 83 -15.75 11.89 -8.01
N PHE A 84 -14.96 11.19 -8.83
CA PHE A 84 -14.42 11.69 -10.10
C PHE A 84 -15.09 11.03 -11.33
N MET A 85 -16.22 10.34 -11.11
CA MET A 85 -17.23 10.08 -12.14
C MET A 85 -18.28 11.18 -12.06
#